data_AF-A0A520K1K5-F1
#
_entry.id   AF-A0A520K1K5-F1
#
_cell.length_a   1.000
_cell.length_b   1.000
_cell.length_c   1.000
_cell.angle_alpha   90.00
_cell.angle_beta   90.00
_cell.angle_gamma   90.00
#
_symmetry.space_group_name_H-M   'P 1'
#
loop_
_entity.id
_entity.type
_entity.pdbx_description
1 polymer ?
#
loop_
_entity_poly.entity_id
_entity_poly.type
_entity_poly.pdbx_seq_one_letter_code
_entity_poly.pdbx_strand_id
1 'polypeptide(L)'
;MRDANVQGTIKELAKLDGAFVISEDGYVLSAARYIQANSHGINLPLGFGSRHMAAASISKETDAVAVVVSEDDGGVRIFDDGELVGEIITGVWDLGMIKPRIKGEYEKMVDKVLNLTMIVKRR
;
A
#
# COMPACT_ATOMS: atom_id res chain seq x y z
N MET A 1 -3.09 9.84 -15.48
CA MET A 1 -3.13 8.44 -15.97
C MET A 1 -4.54 8.00 -16.40
N ARG A 2 -5.03 8.43 -17.58
CA ARG A 2 -6.26 7.87 -18.21
C ARG A 2 -6.01 7.36 -19.63
N ASP A 3 -4.76 7.39 -20.08
CA ASP A 3 -4.35 6.87 -21.38
C ASP A 3 -4.18 5.34 -21.29
N ALA A 4 -4.87 4.61 -22.16
CA ALA A 4 -4.86 3.16 -22.20
C ALA A 4 -3.46 2.57 -22.48
N ASN A 5 -2.63 3.26 -23.27
CA ASN A 5 -1.27 2.83 -23.57
C ASN A 5 -0.40 2.90 -22.31
N VAL A 6 -0.50 3.99 -21.56
CA VAL A 6 0.23 4.16 -20.29
C VAL A 6 -0.19 3.09 -19.27
N GLN A 7 -1.48 2.79 -19.17
CA GLN A 7 -1.97 1.73 -18.30
C GLN A 7 -1.42 0.35 -18.71
N GLY A 8 -1.35 0.07 -20.01
CA GLY A 8 -0.75 -1.15 -20.54
C GLY A 8 0.72 -1.27 -20.14
N THR A 9 1.51 -0.20 -20.33
CA THR A 9 2.92 -0.17 -19.94
C THR A 9 3.11 -0.39 -18.44
N ILE A 10 2.31 0.25 -17.59
CA ILE A 10 2.40 0.07 -16.13
C ILE A 10 2.10 -1.38 -15.74
N LYS A 11 1.08 -2.00 -16.34
CA LYS A 11 0.73 -3.41 -16.07
C LYS A 11 1.86 -4.37 -16.44
N GLU A 12 2.54 -4.13 -17.56
CA GLU A 12 3.67 -4.97 -17.96
C GLU A 12 4.89 -4.77 -17.07
N LEU A 13 5.21 -3.52 -16.71
CA LEU A 13 6.31 -3.22 -15.78
C LEU A 13 6.04 -3.72 -14.35
N ALA A 14 4.78 -3.79 -13.92
CA ALA A 14 4.40 -4.25 -12.58
C ALA A 14 4.67 -5.74 -12.35
N LYS A 15 4.96 -6.51 -13.41
CA LYS A 15 5.39 -7.92 -13.30
C LYS A 15 6.86 -8.06 -12.92
N LEU A 16 7.64 -6.98 -12.99
CA LEU A 16 9.04 -6.96 -12.60
C LEU A 16 9.17 -6.76 -11.09
N ASP A 17 10.28 -7.25 -10.54
CA ASP A 17 10.61 -7.04 -9.13
C ASP A 17 10.98 -5.58 -8.85
N GLY A 18 10.61 -5.13 -7.65
CA GLY A 18 10.94 -3.79 -7.13
C GLY A 18 9.73 -2.87 -7.04
N ALA A 19 10.00 -1.58 -7.06
CA ALA A 19 8.99 -0.53 -6.86
C ALA A 19 8.93 0.45 -8.04
N PHE A 20 7.78 1.09 -8.16
CA PHE A 20 7.60 2.31 -8.94
C PHE A 20 7.90 3.52 -8.06
N VAL A 21 8.53 4.54 -8.64
CA VAL A 21 8.62 5.87 -8.04
C VAL A 21 7.74 6.81 -8.84
N ILE A 22 6.77 7.43 -8.17
CA ILE A 22 5.76 8.29 -8.78
C ILE A 22 5.86 9.66 -8.13
N SER A 23 5.89 10.71 -8.95
CA SER A 23 5.84 12.10 -8.48
C SER A 23 4.46 12.47 -7.94
N GLU A 24 4.38 13.54 -7.14
CA GLU A 24 3.10 14.07 -6.64
C GLU A 24 2.12 14.46 -7.75
N ASP A 25 2.65 14.92 -8.90
CA ASP A 25 1.86 15.25 -10.09
C ASP A 25 1.40 14.01 -10.90
N GLY A 26 1.74 12.80 -10.44
CA GLY A 26 1.28 11.53 -11.01
C GLY A 26 2.09 11.00 -12.18
N TYR A 27 3.32 11.48 -12.39
CA TYR A 27 4.26 10.92 -13.38
C TYR A 27 5.08 9.77 -12.79
N VAL A 28 5.21 8.68 -13.53
CA VAL A 28 6.13 7.59 -13.21
C VAL A 28 7.56 8.05 -13.54
N LEU A 29 8.38 8.22 -12.50
CA LEU A 29 9.78 8.64 -12.63
C LEU A 29 10.69 7.44 -12.89
N SER A 30 10.37 6.28 -12.28
CA SER A 30 11.10 5.04 -12.50
C SER A 30 10.26 3.81 -12.12
N ALA A 31 10.70 2.64 -12.59
CA ALA A 31 10.12 1.33 -12.31
C ALA A 31 11.23 0.32 -11.99
N ALA A 32 10.86 -0.85 -11.46
CA ALA A 32 11.78 -1.93 -11.09
C ALA A 32 12.93 -1.47 -10.18
N ARG A 33 12.65 -0.55 -9.26
CA ARG A 33 13.65 -0.03 -8.33
C ARG A 33 13.75 -0.91 -7.10
N TYR A 34 14.98 -1.29 -6.78
CA TYR A 34 15.29 -1.82 -5.46
C TYR A 34 15.24 -0.68 -4.44
N ILE A 35 14.40 -0.84 -3.41
CA ILE A 35 14.27 0.13 -2.33
C ILE A 35 15.18 -0.32 -1.19
N GLN A 36 16.23 0.46 -0.97
CA GLN A 36 17.13 0.29 0.16
C GLN A 36 16.84 1.41 1.16
N ALA A 37 16.07 1.09 2.18
CA ALA A 37 15.72 2.00 3.27
C ALA A 37 16.03 1.34 4.62
N ASN A 38 16.32 2.15 5.62
CA ASN A 38 16.62 1.66 6.96
C ASN A 38 15.34 1.19 7.67
N SER A 39 15.31 -0.09 8.05
CA SER A 39 14.17 -0.68 8.77
C SER A 39 14.19 -0.44 10.28
N HIS A 40 15.15 0.33 10.81
CA HIS A 40 15.28 0.56 12.23
C HIS A 40 14.04 1.28 12.82
N GLY A 41 13.45 0.66 13.84
CA GLY A 41 12.24 1.16 14.49
C GLY A 41 10.98 1.05 13.62
N ILE A 42 11.00 0.27 12.53
CA ILE A 42 9.78 -0.13 11.83
C ILE A 42 9.18 -1.33 12.57
N ASN A 43 7.90 -1.24 12.91
CA ASN A 43 7.18 -2.30 13.62
C ASN A 43 5.94 -2.70 12.82
N LEU A 44 6.05 -3.81 12.09
CA LEU A 44 4.98 -4.33 11.24
C LEU A 44 4.16 -5.43 11.93
N PRO A 45 2.86 -5.51 11.61
CA PRO A 45 2.04 -6.67 11.95
C PRO A 45 2.63 -7.99 11.45
N LEU A 46 2.36 -9.09 12.16
CA LEU A 46 2.71 -10.43 11.71
C LEU A 46 2.06 -10.75 10.35
N GLY A 47 2.77 -11.51 9.53
CA GLY A 47 2.34 -11.88 8.17
C GLY A 47 2.67 -10.85 7.10
N PHE A 48 3.32 -9.73 7.43
CA PHE A 48 3.83 -8.79 6.44
C PHE A 48 5.28 -9.13 6.02
N GLY A 49 5.48 -9.34 4.72
CA GLY A 49 6.79 -9.67 4.13
C GLY A 49 7.65 -8.47 3.69
N SER A 50 8.67 -8.75 2.87
CA SER A 50 9.71 -7.79 2.45
C SER A 50 9.18 -6.53 1.77
N ARG A 51 8.16 -6.63 0.92
CA ARG A 51 7.53 -5.45 0.26
C ARG A 51 6.90 -4.49 1.27
N HIS A 52 6.24 -5.02 2.31
CA HIS A 52 5.68 -4.20 3.38
C HIS A 52 6.79 -3.54 4.19
N MET A 53 7.87 -4.27 4.48
CA MET A 53 9.04 -3.71 5.18
C MET A 53 9.69 -2.58 4.38
N ALA A 54 9.91 -2.77 3.08
CA ALA A 54 10.47 -1.76 2.21
C ALA A 54 9.59 -0.51 2.16
N ALA A 55 8.27 -0.67 2.01
CA ALA A 55 7.30 0.41 1.96
C ALA A 55 7.24 1.22 3.26
N ALA A 56 7.14 0.54 4.41
CA ALA A 56 7.15 1.22 5.70
C ALA A 56 8.49 1.94 5.93
N SER A 57 9.62 1.28 5.65
CA SER A 57 10.95 1.88 5.83
C SER A 57 11.14 3.13 4.98
N ILE A 58 10.81 3.09 3.67
CA ILE A 58 10.99 4.26 2.80
C ILE A 58 10.04 5.40 3.16
N SER A 59 8.80 5.09 3.59
CA SER A 59 7.85 6.11 4.05
C SER A 59 8.25 6.78 5.37
N LYS A 60 9.16 6.18 6.13
CA LYS A 60 9.73 6.77 7.35
C LYS A 60 10.97 7.61 7.06
N GLU A 61 11.76 7.18 6.08
CA GLU A 61 13.02 7.84 5.72
C GLU A 61 12.81 9.05 4.78
N THR A 62 11.60 9.19 4.22
CA THR A 62 11.22 10.25 3.27
C THR A 62 9.79 10.72 3.55
N ASP A 63 9.38 11.86 2.98
CA ASP A 63 8.00 12.34 3.05
C ASP A 63 7.04 11.61 2.06
N ALA A 64 7.48 10.48 1.49
CA ALA A 64 6.69 9.75 0.50
C ALA A 64 5.69 8.80 1.17
N VAL A 65 4.46 8.80 0.66
CA VAL A 65 3.48 7.74 0.96
C VAL A 65 3.81 6.50 0.14
N ALA A 66 3.94 5.36 0.81
CA ALA A 66 4.23 4.08 0.16
C ALA A 66 2.97 3.21 0.06
N VAL A 67 2.71 2.67 -1.13
CA VAL A 67 1.54 1.80 -1.39
C VAL A 67 2.02 0.41 -1.80
N VAL A 68 1.45 -0.62 -1.21
CA VAL A 68 1.78 -2.03 -1.49
C VAL A 68 0.51 -2.79 -1.83
N VAL A 69 0.58 -3.60 -2.88
CA VAL A 69 -0.39 -4.67 -3.14
C VAL A 69 0.22 -5.98 -2.64
N SER A 70 -0.44 -6.63 -1.70
CA SER A 70 -0.02 -7.89 -1.11
C SER A 70 -0.33 -9.05 -2.05
N GLU A 71 0.67 -9.89 -2.31
CA GLU A 71 0.50 -11.09 -3.15
C GLU A 71 -0.28 -12.20 -2.43
N ASP A 72 -0.18 -12.26 -1.11
CA ASP A 72 -0.79 -13.33 -0.31
C ASP A 72 -2.31 -13.19 -0.21
N ASP A 73 -2.80 -11.95 -0.05
CA ASP A 73 -4.22 -11.66 0.20
C ASP A 73 -4.85 -10.67 -0.80
N GLY A 74 -4.09 -10.20 -1.79
CA GLY A 74 -4.55 -9.20 -2.78
C GLY A 74 -4.86 -7.83 -2.19
N GLY A 75 -4.65 -7.62 -0.88
CA GLY A 75 -5.00 -6.39 -0.19
C GLY A 75 -4.04 -5.25 -0.51
N VAL A 76 -4.56 -4.03 -0.52
CA VAL A 76 -3.73 -2.82 -0.63
C VAL A 76 -3.41 -2.30 0.76
N ARG A 77 -2.15 -1.90 0.98
CA ARG A 77 -1.66 -1.29 2.22
C ARG A 77 -1.05 0.06 1.90
N ILE A 78 -1.37 1.05 2.72
CA ILE A 78 -0.84 2.42 2.61
C ILE A 78 -0.01 2.69 3.87
N PHE A 79 1.25 3.06 3.67
CA PHE A 79 2.19 3.43 4.71
C PHE A 79 2.57 4.91 4.59
N ASP A 80 2.62 5.58 5.73
CA ASP A 80 3.01 6.98 5.88
C ASP A 80 3.76 7.12 7.21
N ASP A 81 4.90 7.82 7.21
CA ASP A 81 5.81 7.94 8.37
C ASP A 81 6.16 6.59 9.04
N GLY A 82 6.31 5.54 8.23
CA GLY A 82 6.61 4.19 8.73
C GLY A 82 5.46 3.45 9.40
N GLU A 83 4.26 4.04 9.42
CA GLU A 83 3.07 3.44 10.01
C GLU A 83 2.07 3.00 8.95
N LEU A 84 1.35 1.90 9.22
CA LEU A 84 0.22 1.49 8.40
C LEU A 84 -0.96 2.43 8.68
N VAL A 85 -1.31 3.25 7.69
CA VAL A 85 -2.39 4.26 7.80
C VAL A 85 -3.64 3.89 7.03
N GLY A 86 -3.56 2.92 6.12
CA GLY A 86 -4.70 2.48 5.33
C GLY A 86 -4.61 1.03 4.86
N GLU A 87 -5.76 0.37 4.80
CA GLU A 87 -5.95 -0.97 4.26
C GLU A 87 -7.15 -1.00 3.33
N ILE A 88 -7.00 -1.58 2.14
CA ILE A 88 -8.13 -1.89 1.23
C ILE A 88 -8.16 -3.41 1.05
N ILE A 89 -9.33 -3.99 1.27
CA ILE A 89 -9.56 -5.44 1.24
C ILE A 89 -10.73 -5.72 0.30
N THR A 90 -10.52 -6.61 -0.65
CA THR A 90 -11.54 -7.04 -1.61
C THR A 90 -12.38 -8.18 -1.05
N GLY A 91 -13.68 -8.21 -1.36
CA GLY A 91 -14.51 -9.41 -1.12
C GLY A 91 -14.99 -9.62 0.32
N VAL A 92 -14.76 -8.66 1.22
CA VAL A 92 -15.20 -8.73 2.61
C VAL A 92 -16.16 -7.59 2.89
N TRP A 93 -17.33 -7.92 3.43
CA TRP A 93 -18.40 -6.97 3.74
C TRP A 93 -18.71 -6.88 5.23
N ASP A 94 -18.49 -7.98 5.94
CA ASP A 94 -18.70 -8.05 7.37
C ASP A 94 -17.53 -7.39 8.09
N LEU A 95 -17.75 -6.13 8.46
CA LEU A 95 -16.77 -5.34 9.18
C LEU A 95 -16.36 -5.94 10.53
N GLY A 96 -17.21 -6.78 11.13
CA GLY A 96 -16.92 -7.47 12.39
C GLY A 96 -15.89 -8.59 12.24
N MET A 97 -15.79 -9.18 11.05
CA MET A 97 -14.79 -10.23 10.76
C MET A 97 -13.40 -9.67 10.52
N ILE A 98 -13.28 -8.40 10.15
CA ILE A 98 -11.98 -7.79 9.88
C ILE A 98 -11.39 -7.25 11.17
N LYS A 99 -10.33 -7.92 11.64
CA LYS A 99 -9.44 -7.39 12.68
C LYS A 99 -8.44 -6.44 12.01
N PRO A 100 -8.53 -5.13 12.24
CA PRO A 100 -7.63 -4.16 11.60
C PRO A 100 -6.20 -4.36 12.07
N ARG A 101 -5.26 -4.13 11.17
CA ARG A 101 -3.82 -4.17 11.49
C ARG A 101 -3.26 -2.78 11.80
N ILE A 102 -4.09 -1.75 11.66
CA ILE A 102 -3.81 -0.35 11.99
C ILE A 102 -3.83 -0.12 13.51
N LYS A 103 -2.84 0.62 14.02
CA LYS A 103 -2.78 1.05 15.43
C LYS A 103 -3.57 2.33 15.65
N GLY A 104 -4.21 2.46 16.81
CA GLY A 104 -4.96 3.66 17.20
C GLY A 104 -6.40 3.65 16.69
N GLU A 105 -7.01 4.84 16.63
CA GLU A 105 -8.36 5.01 16.09
C GLU A 105 -8.36 4.86 14.56
N TYR A 106 -9.42 4.26 14.04
CA TYR A 106 -9.61 4.05 12.60
C TYR A 106 -11.10 4.10 12.25
N GLU A 107 -11.37 4.39 10.98
CA GLU A 107 -12.69 4.32 10.38
C GLU A 107 -12.74 3.16 9.38
N LYS A 108 -13.87 2.44 9.35
CA LYS A 108 -14.14 1.35 8.41
C LYS A 108 -15.23 1.80 7.45
N MET A 109 -15.01 1.62 6.16
CA MET A 109 -15.95 1.99 5.10
C MET A 109 -16.12 0.80 4.16
N VAL A 110 -17.34 0.56 3.69
CA VAL A 110 -17.65 -0.51 2.74
C VAL A 110 -18.22 0.10 1.48
N ASP A 111 -17.60 -0.20 0.34
CA ASP A 111 -18.15 0.08 -0.97
C ASP A 111 -18.71 -1.21 -1.59
N LYS A 112 -20.04 -1.35 -1.53
CA LYS A 112 -20.77 -2.50 -2.09
C LYS A 112 -20.74 -2.60 -3.60
N VAL A 113 -20.51 -1.49 -4.30
CA VAL A 113 -20.44 -1.44 -5.75
C VAL A 113 -19.08 -1.93 -6.22
N LEU A 114 -18.01 -1.49 -5.55
CA LEU A 114 -16.64 -1.85 -5.90
C LEU A 114 -16.17 -3.16 -5.28
N ASN A 115 -16.93 -3.74 -4.35
CA ASN A 115 -16.54 -4.94 -3.62
C ASN A 115 -15.29 -4.78 -2.77
N LEU A 116 -15.23 -3.64 -2.06
CA LEU A 116 -14.09 -3.25 -1.23
C LEU A 116 -14.54 -2.85 0.17
N THR A 117 -13.75 -3.24 1.16
CA THR A 117 -13.72 -2.60 2.47
C THR A 117 -12.44 -1.80 2.61
N MET A 118 -12.56 -0.57 3.06
CA MET A 118 -11.45 0.32 3.39
C MET A 118 -11.39 0.52 4.91
N ILE A 119 -10.17 0.52 5.44
CA ILE A 119 -9.88 0.85 6.83
C ILE A 119 -8.83 1.94 6.82
N VAL A 120 -9.10 3.07 7.44
CA VAL A 120 -8.23 4.24 7.41
C VAL A 120 -8.00 4.74 8.82
N LYS A 121 -6.75 5.05 9.17
CA LYS A 121 -6.39 5.62 10.46
C LYS A 121 -7.04 7.00 10.63
N ARG A 122 -7.62 7.26 11.79
CA ARG A 122 -8.16 8.57 12.14
C ARG A 122 -7.01 9.49 12.57
N ARG A 123 -6.99 10.72 12.06
CA ARG A 123 -6.06 11.76 12.51
C ARG A 123 -6.49 12.33 13.86
#